data_AF-A0A1I2YSN3-F1
#
_entry.id   AF-A0A1I2YSN3-F1
#
_cell.length_a   1.000
_cell.length_b   1.000
_cell.length_c   1.000
_cell.angle_alpha   90.00
_cell.angle_beta   90.00
_cell.angle_gamma   90.00
#
_symmetry.space_group_name_H-M   'P 1'
#
loop_
_entity.id
_entity.type
_entity.pdbx_description
1 polymer ?
#
loop_
_entity_poly.entity_id
_entity_poly.type
_entity_poly.pdbx_seq_one_letter_code
_entity_poly.pdbx_strand_id
1 'polypeptide(L)'
;MNELDANGTCDFNNCRVSVTLDGRNAEAGERVSILFSNGEKLDFVAAGGDILLSNFDTAGMGATNLFVHNVRQAEWVEIGFGGKRHRFSLAGSAAALDAVRPWMTGGKP
;
A
#
# COMPACT_ATOMS: atom_id res chain seq x y z
N MET A 1 -5.25 15.37 1.45
CA MET A 1 -4.87 15.64 0.06
C MET A 1 -4.35 14.32 -0.46
N ASN A 2 -4.88 13.78 -1.56
CA ASN A 2 -4.42 12.47 -2.06
C ASN A 2 -3.01 12.66 -2.61
N GLU A 3 -2.07 12.08 -1.88
CA GLU A 3 -0.64 12.18 -2.10
C GLU A 3 -0.25 11.16 -3.20
N LEU A 4 -0.59 11.42 -4.46
CA LEU A 4 -0.25 10.52 -5.57
C LEU A 4 0.14 11.38 -6.76
N ASP A 5 1.12 10.94 -7.55
CA ASP A 5 1.67 11.74 -8.63
C ASP A 5 0.74 11.78 -9.87
N ALA A 6 1.15 12.54 -10.89
CA ALA A 6 0.45 12.74 -12.16
C ALA A 6 0.09 11.44 -12.93
N ASN A 7 0.81 10.36 -12.68
CA ASN A 7 0.58 9.06 -13.31
C ASN A 7 -0.21 8.11 -12.39
N GLY A 8 -0.56 8.56 -11.18
CA GLY A 8 -1.08 7.70 -10.12
C GLY A 8 -0.04 6.70 -9.62
N THR A 9 1.24 7.04 -9.77
CA THR A 9 2.37 6.38 -9.14
C THR A 9 2.70 7.05 -7.81
N CYS A 10 3.36 6.30 -6.95
CA CYS A 10 3.91 6.80 -5.71
C CYS A 10 5.22 7.54 -6.00
N ASP A 11 5.27 8.86 -5.76
CA ASP A 11 6.53 9.61 -5.67
C ASP A 11 7.01 9.71 -4.22
N PHE A 12 8.32 9.94 -4.03
CA PHE A 12 9.10 9.98 -2.78
C PHE A 12 8.43 10.60 -1.54
N ASN A 13 7.47 11.51 -1.70
CA ASN A 13 6.90 12.28 -0.59
C ASN A 13 5.46 11.91 -0.23
N ASN A 14 4.88 10.95 -0.93
CA ASN A 14 3.44 10.96 -1.11
C ASN A 14 2.74 9.60 -0.87
N CYS A 15 3.43 8.47 -0.72
CA CYS A 15 2.71 7.23 -0.45
C CYS A 15 2.89 6.74 0.97
N ARG A 16 1.81 6.85 1.74
CA ARG A 16 1.63 6.17 3.03
C ARG A 16 0.59 5.07 2.87
N VAL A 17 0.97 3.85 3.19
CA VAL A 17 0.04 2.73 3.31
C VAL A 17 -0.15 2.45 4.80
N SER A 18 -1.38 2.64 5.27
CA SER A 18 -1.82 2.27 6.61
C SER A 18 -2.70 1.04 6.51
N VAL A 19 -2.44 0.05 7.37
CA VAL A 19 -3.25 -1.17 7.47
C VAL A 19 -3.48 -1.46 8.94
N THR A 20 -4.74 -1.66 9.27
CA THR A 20 -5.17 -2.02 10.62
C THR A 20 -5.84 -3.39 10.55
N LEU A 21 -5.41 -4.32 11.40
CA LEU A 21 -6.00 -5.66 11.53
C LEU A 21 -6.68 -5.76 12.90
N ASP A 22 -7.99 -6.01 12.92
CA ASP A 22 -8.79 -6.03 14.15
C ASP A 22 -8.59 -4.81 15.06
N GLY A 23 -8.52 -3.61 14.48
CA GLY A 23 -8.33 -2.37 15.23
C GLY A 23 -6.90 -2.12 15.74
N ARG A 24 -5.92 -2.96 15.36
CA ARG A 24 -4.50 -2.75 15.73
C ARG A 24 -3.61 -2.52 14.51
N ASN A 25 -2.60 -1.68 14.67
CA ASN A 25 -1.53 -1.46 13.70
C ASN A 25 -0.38 -2.44 13.96
N ALA A 26 0.57 -2.56 13.04
CA ALA A 26 1.76 -3.38 13.25
C ALA A 26 2.67 -2.72 14.31
N GLU A 27 3.14 -3.50 15.27
CA GLU A 27 4.07 -3.03 16.30
C GLU A 27 5.52 -3.08 15.83
N ALA A 28 6.38 -2.23 16.40
CA ALA A 28 7.80 -2.22 16.09
C ALA A 28 8.42 -3.61 16.37
N GLY A 29 9.10 -4.18 15.37
CA GLY A 29 9.70 -5.52 15.48
C GLY A 29 8.78 -6.67 15.04
N GLU A 30 7.49 -6.43 14.77
CA GLU A 30 6.63 -7.47 14.20
C GLU A 30 7.03 -7.78 12.75
N ARG A 31 7.02 -9.07 12.39
CA ARG A 31 7.18 -9.50 11.00
C ARG A 31 5.86 -9.28 10.26
N VAL A 32 5.94 -8.51 9.19
CA VAL A 32 4.84 -8.23 8.28
C VAL A 32 4.98 -9.12 7.06
N SER A 33 3.87 -9.75 6.66
CA SER A 33 3.77 -10.56 5.44
C SER A 33 2.65 -10.02 4.57
N ILE A 34 2.93 -9.81 3.30
CA ILE A 34 1.97 -9.37 2.28
C ILE A 34 2.06 -10.33 1.10
N LEU A 35 0.93 -10.86 0.67
CA LEU A 35 0.81 -11.73 -0.49
C LEU A 35 -0.31 -11.24 -1.40
N PHE A 36 0.00 -11.00 -2.67
CA PHE A 36 -0.98 -10.64 -3.69
C PHE A 36 -1.42 -11.87 -4.47
N SER A 37 -2.64 -11.82 -5.02
CA SER A 37 -3.20 -12.91 -5.84
C SER A 37 -2.41 -13.21 -7.11
N ASN A 38 -1.60 -12.27 -7.58
CA ASN A 38 -0.72 -12.43 -8.74
C ASN A 38 0.64 -13.09 -8.39
N GLY A 39 0.83 -13.51 -7.14
CA GLY A 39 2.03 -14.21 -6.67
C GLY A 39 3.11 -13.31 -6.08
N GLU A 40 2.96 -11.99 -6.17
CA GLU A 40 3.91 -11.04 -5.57
C GLU A 40 3.84 -11.05 -4.04
N LYS A 41 5.00 -10.94 -3.40
CA LYS A 41 5.11 -11.02 -1.95
C LYS A 41 6.06 -9.97 -1.38
N LEU A 42 5.71 -9.44 -0.22
CA LEU A 42 6.57 -8.58 0.58
C LEU A 42 6.68 -9.16 1.99
N ASP A 43 7.89 -9.13 2.52
CA ASP A 43 8.16 -9.59 3.88
C ASP A 43 9.23 -8.68 4.50
N PHE A 44 8.89 -8.06 5.63
CA PHE A 44 9.76 -7.09 6.31
C PHE A 44 9.39 -7.01 7.80
N VAL A 45 10.24 -6.32 8.56
CA VAL A 45 9.99 -6.02 9.98
C VAL A 45 9.39 -4.62 10.08
N ALA A 46 8.27 -4.48 10.79
CA ALA A 46 7.60 -3.21 10.98
C ALA A 46 8.45 -2.26 11.85
N ALA A 47 8.49 -0.99 11.46
CA ALA A 47 9.05 0.09 12.28
C ALA A 47 8.11 0.49 13.44
N GLY A 48 6.84 0.08 13.37
CA GLY A 48 5.79 0.44 14.33
C GLY A 48 5.08 1.76 14.00
N GLY A 49 3.84 1.88 14.46
CA GLY A 49 3.01 3.08 14.27
C GLY A 49 1.92 2.91 13.20
N ASP A 50 1.34 4.04 12.78
CA ASP A 50 0.13 4.05 11.94
C ASP A 50 0.42 3.81 10.46
N ILE A 51 1.68 3.95 10.05
CA ILE A 51 2.13 3.80 8.66
C ILE A 51 2.89 2.49 8.54
N LEU A 52 2.38 1.58 7.72
CA LEU A 52 2.98 0.26 7.49
C LEU A 52 4.07 0.31 6.41
N LEU A 53 3.79 1.04 5.33
CA LEU A 53 4.75 1.31 4.26
C LEU A 53 4.76 2.81 4.00
N SER A 54 5.96 3.36 3.83
CA SER A 54 6.15 4.72 3.38
C SER A 54 7.32 4.77 2.41
N ASN A 55 7.34 5.76 1.54
CA ASN A 55 8.45 5.97 0.62
C ASN A 55 9.38 7.13 1.02
N PHE A 56 9.34 7.56 2.28
CA PHE A 56 10.21 8.62 2.83
C PHE A 56 11.69 8.19 2.93
N ASP A 57 11.98 6.90 2.77
CA ASP A 57 13.34 6.38 2.67
C ASP A 57 13.49 5.42 1.47
N THR A 58 14.75 5.21 1.04
CA THR A 58 15.08 4.44 -0.17
C THR A 58 14.66 2.96 -0.07
N ALA A 59 14.61 2.39 1.13
CA ALA A 59 14.19 1.00 1.35
C ALA A 59 12.66 0.87 1.27
N GLY A 60 11.95 1.84 1.84
CA GLY A 60 10.51 1.96 1.81
C GLY A 60 9.96 2.31 0.42
N MET A 61 10.72 3.00 -0.42
CA MET A 61 10.34 3.29 -1.81
C MET A 61 10.08 2.02 -2.62
N GLY A 62 10.95 1.01 -2.51
CA GLY A 62 10.81 -0.24 -3.26
C GLY A 62 9.55 -1.01 -2.86
N ALA A 63 9.35 -1.20 -1.56
CA ALA A 63 8.20 -1.94 -1.02
C ALA A 63 6.87 -1.20 -1.28
N THR A 64 6.85 0.12 -1.14
CA THR A 64 5.65 0.94 -1.36
C THR A 64 5.24 0.95 -2.84
N ASN A 65 6.20 1.08 -3.75
CA ASN A 65 5.92 1.04 -5.19
C ASN A 65 5.43 -0.36 -5.63
N LEU A 66 6.06 -1.42 -5.13
CA LEU A 66 5.60 -2.79 -5.39
C LEU A 66 4.18 -3.00 -4.86
N PHE A 67 3.88 -2.50 -3.65
CA PHE A 67 2.54 -2.62 -3.09
C PHE A 67 1.48 -1.95 -3.98
N VAL A 68 1.68 -0.67 -4.33
CA VAL A 68 0.70 0.08 -5.15
C VAL A 68 0.59 -0.45 -6.58
N HIS A 69 1.70 -0.90 -7.17
CA HIS A 69 1.68 -1.56 -8.47
C HIS A 69 0.80 -2.81 -8.45
N ASN A 70 0.96 -3.65 -7.42
CA ASN A 70 0.23 -4.90 -7.31
C ASN A 70 -1.25 -4.72 -6.91
N VAL A 71 -1.61 -3.64 -6.20
CA VAL A 71 -3.01 -3.30 -5.92
C VAL A 71 -3.84 -3.13 -7.19
N ARG A 72 -3.23 -2.68 -8.30
CA ARG A 72 -3.88 -2.51 -9.61
C ARG A 72 -4.01 -3.83 -10.40
N GLN A 73 -3.16 -4.81 -10.11
CA GLN A 73 -2.98 -6.01 -10.93
C GLN A 73 -3.49 -7.28 -10.25
N ALA A 74 -3.73 -7.24 -8.94
CA ALA A 74 -4.23 -8.35 -8.16
C ALA A 74 -5.73 -8.22 -7.86
N GLU A 75 -6.40 -9.35 -7.69
CA GLU A 75 -7.81 -9.45 -7.30
C GLU A 75 -7.99 -9.35 -5.78
N TRP A 76 -6.96 -9.76 -5.03
CA TRP A 76 -6.94 -9.70 -3.57
C TRP A 76 -5.51 -9.52 -3.05
N VAL A 77 -5.41 -9.01 -1.82
CA VAL A 77 -4.18 -8.93 -1.05
C VAL A 77 -4.40 -9.53 0.33
N GLU A 78 -3.49 -10.38 0.77
CA GLU A 78 -3.47 -10.97 2.11
C GLU A 78 -2.35 -10.33 2.92
N ILE A 79 -2.69 -9.73 4.06
CA ILE A 79 -1.75 -9.01 4.93
C ILE A 79 -1.79 -9.63 6.32
N GLY A 80 -0.63 -9.86 6.93
CA GLY A 80 -0.54 -10.38 8.28
C GLY A 80 0.64 -9.83 9.08
N PHE A 81 0.38 -9.60 10.37
CA PHE A 81 1.35 -9.20 11.40
C PHE A 81 0.81 -9.59 12.79
N GLY A 82 1.73 -9.81 13.74
CA GLY A 82 1.52 -10.35 15.11
C GLY A 82 0.47 -11.46 15.20
N GLY A 83 0.72 -12.54 14.47
CA GLY A 83 -0.10 -13.75 14.48
C GLY A 83 -1.46 -13.63 13.79
N LYS A 84 -1.84 -12.43 13.31
CA LYS A 84 -3.09 -12.20 12.58
C LYS A 84 -2.86 -12.14 11.09
N ARG A 85 -3.90 -12.46 10.33
CA ARG A 85 -3.91 -12.33 8.87
C ARG A 85 -5.31 -12.04 8.37
N HIS A 86 -5.40 -11.17 7.37
CA HIS A 86 -6.66 -10.85 6.71
C HIS A 86 -6.46 -10.75 5.20
N ARG A 87 -7.46 -11.20 4.45
CA ARG A 87 -7.50 -11.09 3.00
C ARG A 87 -8.50 -10.02 2.61
N PHE A 88 -8.02 -8.99 1.92
CA PHE A 88 -8.79 -7.89 1.37
C PHE A 88 -9.08 -8.15 -0.10
N SER A 89 -10.33 -7.91 -0.51
CA SER A 89 -10.68 -7.83 -1.92
C SER A 89 -10.16 -6.52 -2.50
N LEU A 90 -9.61 -6.58 -3.71
CA LEU A 90 -9.19 -5.42 -4.49
C LEU A 90 -10.17 -5.10 -5.63
N ALA A 91 -11.37 -5.71 -5.63
CA ALA A 91 -12.39 -5.39 -6.64
C ALA A 91 -12.69 -3.88 -6.67
N GLY A 92 -12.48 -3.26 -7.83
CA GLY A 92 -12.68 -1.82 -8.04
C GLY A 92 -11.52 -0.91 -7.59
N SER A 93 -10.45 -1.45 -7.00
CA SER A 93 -9.28 -0.67 -6.57
C SER A 93 -8.62 0.06 -7.74
N ALA A 94 -8.41 -0.61 -8.87
CA ALA A 94 -7.79 -0.04 -10.06
C ALA A 94 -8.64 1.10 -10.63
N ALA A 95 -9.96 0.90 -10.75
CA ALA A 95 -10.89 1.92 -11.23
C ALA A 95 -10.92 3.14 -10.29
N ALA A 96 -10.89 2.92 -8.97
CA ALA A 96 -10.80 4.00 -8.00
C ALA A 96 -9.48 4.78 -8.16
N LEU A 97 -8.34 4.09 -8.26
CA LEU A 97 -7.03 4.71 -8.45
C LEU A 97 -6.96 5.53 -9.75
N ASP A 98 -7.52 5.00 -10.84
CA ASP A 98 -7.57 5.70 -12.12
C ASP A 98 -8.52 6.90 -12.10
N ALA A 99 -9.62 6.84 -11.35
CA ALA A 99 -10.56 7.97 -11.20
C ALA A 99 -9.98 9.14 -10.41
N VAL A 100 -9.04 8.90 -9.49
CA VAL A 100 -8.36 10.00 -8.78
C VAL A 100 -7.33 10.68 -9.70
N ARG A 101 -6.76 9.97 -10.68
CA ARG A 101 -5.65 10.45 -11.53
C ARG A 101 -5.84 11.84 -12.18
N PRO A 102 -7.00 12.19 -12.77
CA PRO A 102 -7.21 13.52 -13.34
C PRO A 102 -7.11 14.65 -12.30
N TRP A 103 -7.50 14.39 -11.06
CA TRP A 103 -7.46 15.36 -9.97
C TRP A 103 -6.05 15.56 -9.39
N MET A 104 -5.11 14.69 -9.75
CA MET A 104 -3.73 14.71 -9.26
C MET A 104 -2.80 15.52 -10.18
N THR A 105 -3.15 15.65 -11.47
CA THR A 105 -2.39 16.42 -12.46
C THR A 105 -2.72 17.92 -12.47
N GLY A 106 -3.57 18.39 -11.55
CA GLY A 106 -4.05 19.77 -11.53
C GLY A 106 -5.02 20.12 -12.67
N GLY A 107 -5.49 19.13 -13.45
CA GLY A 107 -6.48 19.31 -14.50
C GLY A 107 -7.89 19.39 -13.92
N LYS A 108 -8.53 20.55 -14.03
CA LYS A 108 -9.98 20.69 -13.78
C LYS A 108 -10.75 19.79 -14.78
N PRO A 109 -11.86 19.14 -14.37
CA PRO A 109 -12.68 18.31 -15.26
C PRO A 109 -13.16 19.03 -16.51
#